data_AF-A0A1H6UD13-F1
#
_entry.id   AF-A0A1H6UD13-F1
#
_cell.length_a   1.000
_cell.length_b   1.000
_cell.length_c   1.000
_cell.angle_alpha   90.00
_cell.angle_beta   90.00
_cell.angle_gamma   90.00
#
_symmetry.space_group_name_H-M   'P 1'
#
loop_
_entity.id
_entity.type
_entity.pdbx_description
1 polymer ?
#
loop_
_entity_poly.entity_id
_entity_poly.type
_entity_poly.pdbx_seq_one_letter_code
_entity_poly.pdbx_strand_id
1 'polypeptide(L)'
;MPWPSSEPPGKSSAPQGALTAQPVDPLPPRLTPPAPPQPVRRLTAGTWVFVPLVLVAGSPSGHDLLSGMSRDLPRADGIAAMGVQLARFVLTGLMWPQWELPPDTPRTSSSWLWNDFRTLLFVVLTLWLLSRLNALPSPARAYRALAVLGATMVSAVVAGLGAIACVAFIRSVGFLGDPGGRRSPWSDTEMATWGALAGGLVYGLLLAWLVTLPAAADRPRRGWLS
;
A
#
# COMPACT_ATOMS: atom_id res chain seq x y z
N MET A 1 15.29 -22.88 54.26
CA MET A 1 16.61 -22.54 53.74
C MET A 1 16.93 -23.44 52.55
N PRO A 2 17.39 -22.90 51.42
CA PRO A 2 17.86 -23.68 50.26
C PRO A 2 19.33 -24.08 50.43
N TRP A 3 19.76 -25.22 49.88
CA TRP A 3 21.10 -25.51 49.27
C TRP A 3 21.20 -27.02 48.91
N PRO A 4 22.11 -27.46 48.01
CA PRO A 4 22.06 -27.34 46.55
C PRO A 4 22.16 -28.72 45.84
N SER A 5 22.04 -28.70 44.53
CA SER A 5 22.37 -29.78 43.59
C SER A 5 23.87 -30.12 43.57
N SER A 6 24.18 -31.43 43.50
CA SER A 6 25.47 -31.95 43.06
C SER A 6 25.22 -33.19 42.18
N GLU A 7 25.39 -33.05 40.87
CA GLU A 7 25.46 -34.17 39.93
C GLU A 7 26.89 -34.80 39.90
N PRO A 8 27.05 -36.02 39.30
CA PRO A 8 28.00 -37.06 39.69
C PRO A 8 29.32 -36.98 38.88
N PRO A 9 30.34 -37.83 39.12
CA PRO A 9 30.45 -39.07 38.32
C PRO A 9 31.27 -40.23 38.94
N GLY A 10 31.05 -41.48 38.51
CA GLY A 10 31.83 -42.62 39.02
C GLY A 10 31.79 -43.90 38.20
N LYS A 11 32.31 -43.83 36.96
CA LYS A 11 32.97 -44.88 36.15
C LYS A 11 32.57 -46.37 36.31
N SER A 12 31.95 -46.88 35.23
CA SER A 12 32.47 -47.96 34.37
C SER A 12 32.83 -49.33 34.97
N SER A 13 31.99 -50.33 34.66
CA SER A 13 32.46 -51.66 34.25
C SER A 13 31.42 -52.33 33.33
N ALA A 14 31.64 -52.29 32.03
CA ALA A 14 31.21 -53.37 31.13
C ALA A 14 32.44 -54.27 30.87
N PRO A 15 32.35 -55.49 30.31
CA PRO A 15 31.17 -56.24 29.81
C PRO A 15 31.20 -57.76 30.20
N GLN A 16 30.17 -58.53 29.83
CA GLN A 16 30.24 -59.82 29.10
C GLN A 16 28.99 -60.69 29.35
N GLY A 17 28.32 -61.06 28.26
CA GLY A 17 27.22 -62.02 28.29
C GLY A 17 26.23 -61.80 27.15
N ALA A 18 26.66 -62.14 25.93
CA ALA A 18 25.90 -62.00 24.71
C ALA A 18 24.55 -62.75 24.76
N LEU A 19 23.46 -62.00 24.63
CA LEU A 19 22.19 -62.52 24.13
C LEU A 19 21.89 -61.79 22.83
N THR A 20 21.96 -62.57 21.77
CA THR A 20 21.70 -62.28 20.37
C THR A 20 20.38 -61.52 20.18
N ALA A 21 20.46 -60.20 19.99
CA ALA A 21 19.40 -59.41 19.38
C ALA A 21 19.93 -58.90 18.05
N GLN A 22 19.52 -59.59 17.00
CA GLN A 22 19.74 -59.22 15.60
C GLN A 22 19.29 -57.76 15.40
N PRO A 23 20.14 -56.85 14.89
CA PRO A 23 19.70 -55.49 14.60
C PRO A 23 18.69 -55.58 13.45
N VAL A 24 17.43 -55.29 13.79
CA VAL A 24 16.38 -55.03 12.81
C VAL A 24 16.87 -53.88 11.93
N ASP A 25 16.90 -54.14 10.64
CA ASP A 25 17.21 -53.19 9.57
C ASP A 25 16.54 -51.83 9.87
N PRO A 26 17.30 -50.73 10.01
CA PRO A 26 16.68 -49.43 10.25
C PRO A 26 15.81 -49.10 9.03
N LEU A 27 14.50 -49.05 9.25
CA LEU A 27 13.52 -48.61 8.25
C LEU A 27 14.10 -47.41 7.46
N PRO A 28 14.02 -47.42 6.13
CA PRO A 28 14.57 -46.33 5.32
C PRO A 28 14.03 -45.00 5.83
N PRO A 29 14.86 -43.94 5.87
CA PRO A 29 14.45 -42.65 6.37
C PRO A 29 13.16 -42.26 5.67
N ARG A 30 12.09 -42.06 6.45
CA ARG A 30 10.83 -41.56 5.91
C ARG A 30 11.17 -40.27 5.19
N LEU A 31 11.09 -40.30 3.86
CA LEU A 31 11.13 -39.12 3.02
C LEU A 31 9.99 -38.24 3.51
N THR A 32 10.32 -37.29 4.40
CA THR A 32 9.38 -36.24 4.80
C THR A 32 8.83 -35.66 3.50
N PRO A 33 7.50 -35.69 3.30
CA PRO A 33 6.90 -35.12 2.11
C PRO A 33 7.47 -33.70 1.93
N PRO A 34 7.84 -33.29 0.70
CA PRO A 34 8.30 -31.93 0.48
C PRO A 34 7.28 -30.99 1.10
N ALA A 35 7.77 -30.04 1.89
CA ALA A 35 6.91 -29.05 2.54
C ALA A 35 5.94 -28.52 1.48
N PRO A 36 4.63 -28.48 1.77
CA PRO A 36 3.66 -28.02 0.79
C PRO A 36 4.12 -26.67 0.25
N PRO A 37 4.07 -26.45 -1.08
CA PRO A 37 4.53 -25.21 -1.67
C PRO A 37 3.84 -24.08 -0.93
N GLN A 38 4.64 -23.20 -0.32
CA GLN A 38 4.08 -22.05 0.39
C GLN A 38 3.15 -21.34 -0.59
N PRO A 39 1.89 -21.08 -0.21
CA PRO A 39 0.95 -20.45 -1.12
C PRO A 39 1.60 -19.15 -1.60
N VAL A 40 1.79 -19.06 -2.93
CA VAL A 40 2.33 -17.87 -3.60
C VAL A 40 1.66 -16.67 -2.96
N ARG A 41 2.44 -15.84 -2.26
CA ARG A 41 1.95 -14.78 -1.38
C ARG A 41 1.25 -13.74 -2.28
N ARG A 42 -0.04 -13.98 -2.57
CA ARG A 42 -0.83 -13.14 -3.46
C ARG A 42 -0.90 -11.76 -2.82
N LEU A 43 -0.62 -10.73 -3.62
CA LEU A 43 -0.87 -9.33 -3.24
C LEU A 43 -2.27 -9.23 -2.63
N THR A 44 -2.37 -8.55 -1.48
CA THR A 44 -3.64 -8.32 -0.76
C THR A 44 -4.74 -7.91 -1.74
N ALA A 45 -5.96 -8.44 -1.57
CA ALA A 45 -7.09 -8.15 -2.46
C ALA A 45 -7.28 -6.64 -2.71
N GLY A 46 -7.02 -5.79 -1.71
CA GLY A 46 -7.07 -4.33 -1.83
C GLY A 46 -6.09 -3.72 -2.84
N THR A 47 -4.95 -4.35 -3.09
CA THR A 47 -3.93 -3.89 -4.05
C THR A 47 -4.43 -3.98 -5.50
N TRP A 48 -5.22 -5.01 -5.81
CA TRP A 48 -5.83 -5.19 -7.13
C TRP A 48 -6.93 -4.20 -7.44
N VAL A 49 -7.56 -3.62 -6.41
CA VAL A 49 -8.60 -2.59 -6.55
C VAL A 49 -8.00 -1.20 -6.58
N PHE A 50 -6.89 -0.98 -5.86
CA PHE A 50 -6.26 0.33 -5.76
C PHE A 50 -5.71 0.86 -7.09
N VAL A 51 -4.95 0.05 -7.83
CA VAL A 51 -4.39 0.46 -9.12
C VAL A 51 -5.47 0.89 -10.12
N PRO A 52 -6.52 0.08 -10.40
CA PRO A 52 -7.58 0.52 -11.31
C PRO A 52 -8.36 1.71 -10.75
N LEU A 53 -8.56 1.82 -9.44
CA LEU A 53 -9.21 2.99 -8.83
C LEU A 53 -8.40 4.28 -9.09
N VAL A 54 -7.09 4.26 -8.88
CA VAL A 54 -6.22 5.41 -9.13
C VAL A 54 -6.14 5.74 -10.61
N LEU A 55 -6.11 4.73 -11.48
CA LEU A 55 -6.15 4.93 -12.94
C LEU A 55 -7.45 5.58 -13.40
N VAL A 56 -8.60 5.07 -12.93
CA VAL A 56 -9.91 5.60 -13.30
C VAL A 56 -10.11 7.01 -12.73
N ALA A 57 -9.83 7.22 -11.44
CA ALA A 57 -10.00 8.52 -10.80
C ALA A 57 -9.07 9.60 -11.38
N GLY A 58 -7.82 9.22 -11.71
CA GLY A 58 -6.85 10.16 -12.29
C GLY A 58 -6.95 10.31 -13.80
N SER A 59 -7.73 9.49 -14.50
CA SER A 59 -7.93 9.65 -15.95
C SER A 59 -8.59 10.98 -16.27
N PRO A 60 -8.40 11.57 -17.46
CA PRO A 60 -9.04 12.84 -17.84
C PRO A 60 -10.56 12.81 -17.65
N SER A 61 -11.20 11.72 -18.11
CA SER A 61 -12.65 11.52 -17.96
C SER A 61 -13.09 11.37 -16.51
N GLY A 62 -12.32 10.66 -15.68
CA GLY A 62 -12.60 10.52 -14.26
C GLY A 62 -12.44 11.84 -13.51
N HIS A 63 -11.39 12.60 -13.84
CA HIS A 63 -11.13 13.91 -13.27
C HIS A 63 -12.24 14.90 -13.63
N ASP A 64 -12.69 14.93 -14.90
CA ASP A 64 -13.80 15.76 -15.34
C ASP A 64 -15.10 15.41 -14.60
N LEU A 65 -15.41 14.12 -14.47
CA LEU A 65 -16.59 13.63 -13.75
C LEU A 65 -16.56 14.00 -12.26
N LEU A 66 -15.42 13.80 -11.58
CA LEU A 66 -15.24 14.18 -10.18
C LEU A 66 -15.30 15.71 -10.00
N SER A 67 -14.74 16.46 -10.95
CA SER A 67 -14.80 17.92 -10.94
C SER A 67 -16.24 18.42 -11.13
N GLY A 68 -17.01 17.79 -12.01
CA GLY A 68 -18.44 18.06 -12.21
C GLY A 68 -19.23 17.83 -10.93
N MET A 69 -19.07 16.65 -10.32
CA MET A 69 -19.69 16.32 -9.03
C MET A 69 -19.33 17.33 -7.93
N SER A 70 -18.08 17.82 -7.90
CA SER A 70 -17.65 18.81 -6.91
C SER A 70 -18.33 20.17 -7.08
N ARG A 71 -18.63 20.55 -8.34
CA ARG A 71 -19.32 21.79 -8.69
C ARG A 71 -20.82 21.71 -8.45
N ASP A 72 -21.40 20.52 -8.61
CA ASP A 72 -22.83 20.24 -8.41
C ASP A 72 -23.22 20.13 -6.92
N LEU A 73 -22.25 20.13 -6.01
CA LEU A 73 -22.52 20.10 -4.57
C LEU A 73 -23.26 21.38 -4.12
N PRO A 74 -24.41 21.25 -3.45
CA PRO A 74 -25.22 22.39 -3.04
C PRO A 74 -24.47 23.27 -2.04
N ARG A 75 -24.73 24.58 -2.08
CA ARG A 75 -24.32 25.50 -1.02
C ARG A 75 -25.26 25.28 0.15
N ALA A 76 -24.79 24.55 1.16
CA ALA A 76 -25.55 24.25 2.37
C ALA A 76 -24.94 25.01 3.56
N ASP A 77 -25.80 25.39 4.51
CA ASP A 77 -25.41 26.05 5.76
C ASP A 77 -25.55 25.09 6.97
N GLY A 78 -24.88 25.42 8.07
CA GLY A 78 -24.97 24.66 9.33
C GLY A 78 -24.38 23.23 9.24
N ILE A 79 -25.08 22.24 9.81
CA ILE A 79 -24.61 20.83 9.83
C ILE A 79 -24.53 20.23 8.42
N ALA A 80 -25.44 20.62 7.53
CA ALA A 80 -25.40 20.18 6.14
C ALA A 80 -24.15 20.72 5.41
N ALA A 81 -23.65 21.90 5.80
CA ALA A 81 -22.38 22.42 5.31
C ALA A 81 -21.20 21.48 5.65
N MET A 82 -21.21 20.86 6.83
CA MET A 82 -20.15 19.90 7.21
C MET A 82 -20.15 18.69 6.29
N GLY A 83 -21.34 18.16 5.94
CA GLY A 83 -21.47 17.06 4.99
C GLY A 83 -20.98 17.43 3.59
N VAL A 84 -21.32 18.63 3.12
CA VAL A 84 -20.84 19.15 1.82
C VAL A 84 -19.32 19.34 1.83
N GLN A 85 -18.75 19.88 2.91
CA GLN A 85 -17.29 20.06 3.04
C GLN A 85 -16.56 18.72 3.10
N LEU A 86 -17.12 17.72 3.79
CA LEU A 86 -16.58 16.37 3.80
C LEU A 86 -16.61 15.75 2.39
N ALA A 87 -17.71 15.91 1.66
CA ALA A 87 -17.81 15.45 0.27
C ALA A 87 -16.78 16.15 -0.63
N ARG A 88 -16.61 17.48 -0.50
CA ARG A 88 -15.58 18.24 -1.22
C ARG A 88 -14.18 17.74 -0.89
N PHE A 89 -13.88 17.47 0.37
CA PHE A 89 -12.60 16.93 0.81
C PHE A 89 -12.33 15.55 0.17
N VAL A 90 -13.34 14.66 0.19
CA VAL A 90 -13.23 13.33 -0.42
C VAL A 90 -13.00 13.42 -1.93
N LEU A 91 -13.78 14.25 -2.63
CA LEU A 91 -13.62 14.48 -4.07
C LEU A 91 -12.25 15.07 -4.40
N THR A 92 -11.78 16.04 -3.61
CA THR A 92 -10.44 16.63 -3.76
C THR A 92 -9.34 15.58 -3.60
N GLY A 93 -9.47 14.70 -2.61
CA GLY A 93 -8.54 13.59 -2.40
C GLY A 93 -8.56 12.57 -3.55
N LEU A 94 -9.74 12.24 -4.09
CA LEU A 94 -9.90 11.36 -5.25
C LEU A 94 -9.34 11.96 -6.55
N MET A 95 -9.43 13.28 -6.70
CA MET A 95 -8.88 14.01 -7.85
C MET A 95 -7.37 14.24 -7.76
N TRP A 96 -6.74 13.86 -6.63
CA TRP A 96 -5.32 14.10 -6.41
C TRP A 96 -4.40 13.37 -7.40
N PRO A 97 -4.55 12.06 -7.67
CA PRO A 97 -3.86 11.45 -8.80
C PRO A 97 -4.39 12.02 -10.11
N GLN A 98 -3.48 12.33 -11.02
CA GLN A 98 -3.83 13.01 -12.25
C GLN A 98 -2.91 12.49 -13.35
N TRP A 99 -3.52 11.86 -14.35
CA TRP A 99 -2.87 11.34 -15.54
C TRP A 99 -3.15 12.31 -16.69
N GLU A 100 -2.13 13.05 -17.11
CA GLU A 100 -2.24 14.00 -18.21
C GLU A 100 -1.61 13.40 -19.46
N LEU A 101 -2.36 13.37 -20.56
CA LEU A 101 -1.80 13.02 -21.85
C LEU A 101 -0.86 14.15 -22.31
N PRO A 102 0.28 13.83 -22.96
CA PRO A 102 1.16 14.85 -23.50
C PRO A 102 0.36 15.73 -24.46
N PRO A 103 0.45 17.07 -24.34
CA PRO A 103 -0.34 17.95 -25.17
C PRO A 103 0.09 17.83 -26.63
N ASP A 104 -0.87 17.93 -27.55
CA ASP A 104 -0.63 17.92 -29.00
C ASP A 104 0.32 19.02 -29.47
N THR A 105 0.54 20.05 -28.63
CA THR A 105 1.52 21.11 -28.85
C THR A 105 2.64 21.09 -27.81
N PRO A 106 3.93 21.05 -28.21
CA PRO A 106 5.07 20.98 -27.28
C PRO A 106 5.33 22.27 -26.48
N ARG A 107 4.55 23.34 -26.71
CA ARG A 107 4.68 24.63 -26.02
C ARG A 107 3.83 24.75 -24.76
N THR A 108 2.95 23.79 -24.49
CA THR A 108 2.02 23.83 -23.36
C THR A 108 2.57 23.03 -22.17
N SER A 109 3.03 23.78 -21.17
CA SER A 109 3.22 23.45 -19.74
C SER A 109 3.85 22.11 -19.35
N SER A 110 5.02 22.17 -18.72
CA SER A 110 5.68 21.06 -17.99
C SER A 110 4.88 20.46 -16.81
N SER A 111 3.65 20.93 -16.58
CA SER A 111 2.76 20.44 -15.51
C SER A 111 2.34 18.99 -15.70
N TRP A 112 2.21 18.50 -16.95
CA TRP A 112 1.77 17.13 -17.22
C TRP A 112 2.79 16.09 -16.73
N LEU A 113 4.07 16.32 -17.03
CA LEU A 113 5.20 15.50 -16.56
C LEU A 113 5.26 15.42 -15.03
N TRP A 114 5.06 16.57 -14.38
CA TRP A 114 5.01 16.64 -12.93
C TRP A 114 3.84 15.82 -12.36
N ASN A 115 2.64 15.94 -12.95
CA ASN A 115 1.43 15.30 -12.45
C ASN A 115 1.50 13.78 -12.61
N ASP A 116 1.98 13.32 -13.76
CA ASP A 116 2.23 11.90 -14.02
C ASP A 116 3.33 11.34 -13.10
N PHE A 117 4.45 12.06 -12.94
CA PHE A 117 5.53 11.64 -12.05
C PHE A 117 5.07 11.53 -10.60
N ARG A 118 4.32 12.52 -10.11
CA ARG A 118 3.70 12.50 -8.77
C ARG A 118 2.80 11.29 -8.60
N THR A 119 1.92 11.03 -9.57
CA THR A 119 0.96 9.92 -9.51
C THR A 119 1.68 8.57 -9.57
N LEU A 120 2.68 8.42 -10.43
CA LEU A 120 3.53 7.23 -10.50
C LEU A 120 4.27 6.98 -9.20
N LEU A 121 4.90 8.02 -8.64
CA LEU A 121 5.64 7.92 -7.39
C LEU A 121 4.73 7.49 -6.25
N PHE A 122 3.51 8.04 -6.17
CA PHE A 122 2.51 7.62 -5.21
C PHE A 122 2.12 6.15 -5.35
N VAL A 123 1.79 5.72 -6.57
CA VAL A 123 1.38 4.33 -6.84
C VAL A 123 2.52 3.36 -6.50
N VAL A 124 3.73 3.62 -7.01
CA VAL A 124 4.89 2.75 -6.79
C VAL A 124 5.26 2.67 -5.31
N LEU A 125 5.32 3.80 -4.59
CA LEU A 125 5.63 3.80 -3.15
C LEU A 125 4.54 3.07 -2.34
N THR A 126 3.27 3.30 -2.67
CA THR A 126 2.15 2.65 -1.98
C THR A 126 2.22 1.14 -2.18
N LEU A 127 2.38 0.69 -3.44
CA LEU A 127 2.52 -0.73 -3.75
C LEU A 127 3.74 -1.35 -3.06
N TRP A 128 4.88 -0.65 -3.08
CA TRP A 128 6.10 -1.10 -2.43
C TRP A 128 5.92 -1.24 -0.91
N LEU A 129 5.38 -0.24 -0.22
CA LEU A 129 5.12 -0.30 1.22
C LEU A 129 4.09 -1.38 1.57
N LEU A 130 3.00 -1.50 0.81
CA LEU A 130 2.00 -2.55 1.02
C LEU A 130 2.61 -3.95 0.81
N SER A 131 3.50 -4.13 -0.16
CA SER A 131 4.21 -5.39 -0.37
C SER A 131 5.11 -5.76 0.82
N ARG A 132 5.78 -4.76 1.41
CA ARG A 132 6.61 -4.92 2.62
C ARG A 132 5.78 -5.25 3.85
N LEU A 133 4.63 -4.59 4.03
CA LEU A 133 3.71 -4.87 5.13
C LEU A 133 3.15 -6.30 5.06
N ASN A 134 2.86 -6.80 3.86
CA ASN A 134 2.42 -8.18 3.66
C ASN A 134 3.52 -9.23 3.88
N ALA A 135 4.79 -8.82 3.84
CA ALA A 135 5.91 -9.72 4.06
C ALA A 135 6.05 -10.14 5.55
N LEU A 136 5.45 -9.38 6.47
CA LEU A 136 5.55 -9.60 7.92
C LEU A 136 4.40 -10.48 8.44
N PRO A 137 4.64 -11.36 9.43
CA PRO A 137 3.57 -12.08 10.12
C PRO A 137 2.70 -11.05 10.86
N SER A 138 1.51 -10.79 10.33
CA SER A 138 0.78 -9.60 10.74
C SER A 138 -0.19 -9.87 11.90
N PRO A 139 -0.18 -9.03 12.96
CA PRO A 139 -1.10 -9.09 14.09
C PRO A 139 -2.53 -8.65 13.73
N ALA A 140 -3.36 -8.42 14.75
CA ALA A 140 -4.79 -8.09 14.68
C ALA A 140 -5.20 -7.12 13.55
N ARG A 141 -6.43 -7.27 13.04
CA ARG A 141 -6.98 -6.52 11.88
C ARG A 141 -6.85 -4.99 12.01
N ALA A 142 -7.02 -4.44 13.21
CA ALA A 142 -6.89 -3.01 13.47
C ALA A 142 -5.47 -2.48 13.19
N TYR A 143 -4.43 -3.25 13.53
CA TYR A 143 -3.05 -2.87 13.27
C TYR A 143 -2.73 -2.88 11.77
N ARG A 144 -3.30 -3.83 11.01
CA ARG A 144 -3.20 -3.84 9.53
C ARG A 144 -3.82 -2.59 8.93
N ALA A 145 -5.02 -2.22 9.38
CA ALA A 145 -5.71 -1.04 8.88
C ALA A 145 -4.90 0.24 9.12
N LEU A 146 -4.36 0.42 10.33
CA LEU A 146 -3.51 1.57 10.67
C LEU A 146 -2.20 1.57 9.89
N ALA A 147 -1.56 0.41 9.69
CA ALA A 147 -0.34 0.31 8.91
C ALA A 147 -0.55 0.66 7.42
N VAL A 148 -1.69 0.23 6.85
CA VAL A 148 -2.09 0.57 5.47
C VAL A 148 -2.37 2.07 5.34
N LEU A 149 -3.08 2.67 6.29
CA LEU A 149 -3.32 4.10 6.34
C LEU A 149 -2.00 4.90 6.47
N GLY A 150 -1.09 4.45 7.34
CA GLY A 150 0.22 5.07 7.49
C GLY A 150 1.07 4.98 6.21
N ALA A 151 1.11 3.81 5.57
CA ALA A 151 1.87 3.60 4.34
C ALA A 151 1.37 4.49 3.18
N THR A 152 0.05 4.63 3.04
CA THR A 152 -0.57 5.48 2.01
C THR A 152 -0.33 6.95 2.28
N MET A 153 -0.45 7.40 3.54
CA MET A 153 -0.10 8.76 3.93
C MET A 153 1.36 9.11 3.66
N VAL A 154 2.30 8.25 4.09
CA VAL A 154 3.73 8.44 3.84
C VAL A 154 4.01 8.49 2.34
N SER A 155 3.41 7.59 1.56
CA SER A 155 3.56 7.58 0.10
C SER A 155 3.05 8.87 -0.54
N ALA A 156 1.90 9.39 -0.10
CA ALA A 156 1.32 10.61 -0.64
C ALA A 156 2.20 11.84 -0.33
N VAL A 157 2.69 11.95 0.90
CA VAL A 157 3.59 13.04 1.31
C VAL A 157 4.91 12.97 0.53
N VAL A 158 5.52 11.80 0.44
CA VAL A 158 6.78 11.63 -0.31
C VAL A 158 6.57 11.90 -1.80
N ALA A 159 5.45 11.46 -2.37
CA ALA A 159 5.13 11.74 -3.77
C ALA A 159 4.90 13.23 -4.04
N GLY A 160 4.20 13.94 -3.14
CA GLY A 160 4.05 15.39 -3.20
C GLY A 160 5.39 16.12 -3.13
N LEU A 161 6.25 15.77 -2.17
CA LEU A 161 7.57 16.39 -2.00
C LEU A 161 8.52 16.06 -3.15
N GLY A 162 8.55 14.80 -3.61
CA GLY A 162 9.40 14.37 -4.73
C GLY A 162 9.02 15.05 -6.03
N ALA A 163 7.73 15.27 -6.22
CA ALA A 163 7.26 16.08 -7.32
C ALA A 163 7.77 17.55 -7.14
N ILE A 164 7.65 18.17 -5.95
CA ILE A 164 8.12 19.58 -5.71
C ILE A 164 9.59 19.72 -6.06
N ALA A 165 10.39 18.74 -5.65
CA ALA A 165 11.81 18.67 -6.00
C ALA A 165 12.03 18.54 -7.51
N CYS A 166 11.22 17.76 -8.23
CA CYS A 166 11.30 17.61 -9.69
C CYS A 166 11.03 18.94 -10.42
N VAL A 167 10.00 19.69 -10.01
CA VAL A 167 9.73 21.03 -10.59
C VAL A 167 10.84 22.02 -10.28
N ALA A 168 11.34 22.03 -9.04
CA ALA A 168 12.48 22.88 -8.67
C ALA A 168 13.73 22.54 -9.51
N PHE A 169 13.97 21.25 -9.75
CA PHE A 169 15.07 20.79 -10.58
C PHE A 169 14.90 21.21 -12.04
N ILE A 170 13.75 20.96 -12.67
CA ILE A 170 13.47 21.35 -14.07
C ILE A 170 13.64 22.86 -14.27
N ARG A 171 13.19 23.68 -13.31
CA ARG A 171 13.39 25.14 -13.32
C ARG A 171 14.87 25.52 -13.19
N SER A 172 15.61 24.86 -12.30
CA SER A 172 17.03 25.16 -12.05
C SER A 172 17.95 24.83 -13.24
N VAL A 173 17.62 23.80 -14.03
CA VAL A 173 18.41 23.36 -15.20
C VAL A 173 18.05 24.16 -16.48
N GLY A 174 17.09 25.09 -16.41
CA GLY A 174 16.70 25.93 -17.54
C GLY A 174 16.07 25.17 -18.72
N PHE A 175 15.61 23.94 -18.48
CA PHE A 175 15.14 23.02 -19.52
C PHE A 175 13.82 23.46 -20.16
N LEU A 176 13.06 24.33 -19.50
CA LEU A 176 11.86 24.96 -20.05
C LEU A 176 11.84 26.44 -19.64
N GLY A 177 11.74 27.32 -20.63
CA GLY A 177 11.47 28.75 -20.40
C GLY A 177 10.16 28.91 -19.64
N ASP A 178 10.16 29.77 -18.63
CA ASP A 178 9.07 30.01 -17.69
C ASP A 178 7.74 30.31 -18.42
N PRO A 179 6.82 29.33 -18.59
CA PRO A 179 5.61 29.53 -19.35
C PRO A 179 4.55 30.04 -18.38
N GLY A 180 4.65 31.31 -18.01
CA GLY A 180 3.61 32.03 -17.27
C GLY A 180 3.90 32.23 -15.79
N GLY A 181 4.70 33.26 -15.50
CA GLY A 181 4.91 33.83 -14.16
C GLY A 181 3.65 34.48 -13.55
N ARG A 182 2.59 33.71 -13.28
CA ARG A 182 1.38 34.19 -12.58
C ARG A 182 0.84 33.28 -11.48
N ARG A 183 1.38 32.08 -11.27
CA ARG A 183 1.05 31.28 -10.08
C ARG A 183 2.15 31.40 -9.04
N SER A 184 1.76 31.83 -7.85
CA SER A 184 2.68 31.95 -6.71
C SER A 184 3.26 30.55 -6.40
N PRO A 185 4.58 30.41 -6.23
CA PRO A 185 5.18 29.16 -5.77
C PRO A 185 4.53 28.60 -4.49
N TRP A 186 3.99 29.50 -3.67
CA TRP A 186 3.30 29.20 -2.41
C TRP A 186 1.91 28.60 -2.63
N SER A 187 1.16 29.04 -3.65
CA SER A 187 -0.17 28.46 -3.92
C SER A 187 -0.06 27.03 -4.45
N ASP A 188 0.95 26.74 -5.26
CA ASP A 188 1.15 25.41 -5.82
C ASP A 188 1.68 24.42 -4.76
N THR A 189 2.51 24.89 -3.82
CA THR A 189 3.02 24.05 -2.72
C THR A 189 1.96 23.79 -1.65
N GLU A 190 1.20 24.79 -1.21
CA GLU A 190 0.09 24.58 -0.25
C GLU A 190 -0.97 23.64 -0.82
N MET A 191 -1.35 23.85 -2.09
CA MET A 191 -2.34 23.03 -2.78
C MET A 191 -1.83 21.61 -3.04
N ALA A 192 -0.54 21.43 -3.34
CA ALA A 192 0.08 20.11 -3.45
C ALA A 192 0.14 19.38 -2.11
N THR A 193 0.45 20.09 -1.01
CA THR A 193 0.58 19.51 0.33
C THR A 193 -0.79 19.12 0.90
N TRP A 194 -1.78 20.03 0.79
CA TRP A 194 -3.15 19.75 1.19
C TRP A 194 -3.77 18.63 0.36
N GLY A 195 -3.54 18.66 -0.96
CA GLY A 195 -3.94 17.59 -1.85
C GLY A 195 -3.30 16.25 -1.47
N ALA A 196 -2.01 16.23 -1.09
CA ALA A 196 -1.32 15.01 -0.70
C ALA A 196 -1.90 14.42 0.59
N LEU A 197 -2.23 15.26 1.58
CA LEU A 197 -2.90 14.81 2.80
C LEU A 197 -4.30 14.29 2.51
N ALA A 198 -5.08 15.00 1.69
CA ALA A 198 -6.43 14.57 1.29
C ALA A 198 -6.41 13.26 0.51
N GLY A 199 -5.52 13.14 -0.48
CA GLY A 199 -5.32 11.93 -1.27
C GLY A 199 -4.87 10.76 -0.39
N GLY A 200 -3.82 10.96 0.42
CA GLY A 200 -3.34 9.95 1.36
C GLY A 200 -4.41 9.47 2.32
N LEU A 201 -5.25 10.37 2.85
CA LEU A 201 -6.34 10.02 3.76
C LEU A 201 -7.45 9.24 3.06
N VAL A 202 -7.93 9.74 1.91
CA VAL A 202 -9.05 9.13 1.18
C VAL A 202 -8.65 7.75 0.65
N TYR A 203 -7.52 7.65 -0.06
CA TYR A 203 -7.04 6.36 -0.56
C TYR A 203 -6.62 5.43 0.57
N GLY A 204 -6.04 5.95 1.64
CA GLY A 204 -5.66 5.18 2.81
C GLY A 204 -6.85 4.59 3.56
N LEU A 205 -7.92 5.35 3.75
CA LEU A 205 -9.16 4.86 4.34
C LEU A 205 -9.84 3.81 3.45
N LEU A 206 -9.90 4.04 2.13
CA LEU A 206 -10.46 3.07 1.19
C LEU A 206 -9.67 1.75 1.22
N LEU A 207 -8.35 1.81 1.21
CA LEU A 207 -7.48 0.64 1.30
C LEU A 207 -7.57 -0.05 2.66
N ALA A 208 -7.58 0.70 3.76
CA ALA A 208 -7.73 0.16 5.11
C ALA A 208 -9.08 -0.57 5.25
N TRP A 209 -10.16 0.02 4.75
CA TRP A 209 -11.48 -0.60 4.69
C TRP A 209 -11.44 -1.92 3.91
N LEU A 210 -10.89 -1.91 2.69
CA LEU A 210 -10.78 -3.12 1.84
C LEU A 210 -9.99 -4.24 2.50
N VAL A 211 -8.93 -3.94 3.26
CA VAL A 211 -8.12 -4.94 3.98
C VAL A 211 -8.85 -5.51 5.20
N THR A 212 -9.83 -4.79 5.75
CA THR A 212 -10.65 -5.25 6.87
C THR A 212 -11.91 -6.01 6.45
N LEU A 213 -12.33 -5.90 5.18
CA LEU A 213 -13.47 -6.64 4.67
C LEU A 213 -13.22 -8.15 4.81
N PRO A 214 -14.19 -8.92 5.33
CA PRO A 214 -14.09 -10.37 5.34
C PRO A 214 -14.01 -10.83 3.88
N ALA A 215 -12.86 -11.34 3.46
CA ALA A 215 -12.70 -11.94 2.14
C ALA A 215 -13.74 -13.06 2.01
N ALA A 216 -14.73 -12.87 1.13
CA ALA A 216 -15.84 -13.80 0.89
C ALA A 216 -15.40 -15.11 0.19
N ALA A 217 -14.16 -15.56 0.39
CA ALA A 217 -13.52 -16.62 -0.39
C ALA A 217 -12.82 -17.69 0.46
N ASP A 218 -13.30 -17.94 1.69
CA ASP A 218 -13.28 -19.29 2.26
C ASP A 218 -14.69 -19.89 2.10
N ARG A 219 -15.16 -20.02 0.85
CA ARG A 219 -16.13 -21.06 0.55
C ARG A 219 -15.33 -22.35 0.52
N PRO A 220 -15.48 -23.27 1.49
CA PRO A 220 -14.96 -24.60 1.28
C PRO A 220 -15.64 -25.14 0.01
N ARG A 221 -14.86 -25.50 -1.01
CA ARG A 221 -15.28 -26.50 -1.99
C ARG A 221 -15.51 -27.80 -1.19
N ARG A 222 -16.63 -27.89 -0.48
CA ARG A 222 -17.14 -29.18 0.01
C ARG A 222 -17.57 -29.95 -1.22
N GLY A 223 -17.11 -31.20 -1.26
CA GLY A 223 -17.07 -32.06 -2.42
C GLY A 223 -18.37 -32.14 -3.20
N TRP A 224 -18.20 -32.15 -4.52
CA TRP A 224 -19.12 -32.75 -5.47
C TRP A 224 -18.33 -33.83 -6.20
N LEU A 225 -18.09 -34.93 -5.50
CA LEU A 225 -17.79 -36.24 -6.08
C LEU A 225 -18.43 -37.26 -5.12
N SER A 226 -19.73 -37.46 -5.32
CA SER A 226 -20.49 -38.64 -4.92
C SER A 226 -21.20 -39.14 -6.16
#